data_AF-A0A814W0K1-F1
#
_entry.id   AF-A0A814W0K1-F1
#
_cell.length_a   1.000
_cell.length_b   1.000
_cell.length_c   1.000
_cell.angle_alpha   90.00
_cell.angle_beta   90.00
_cell.angle_gamma   90.00
#
_symmetry.space_group_name_H-M   'P 1'
#
loop_
_entity.id
_entity.type
_entity.pdbx_description
1 polymer ?
#
loop_
_entity_poly.entity_id
_entity_poly.type
_entity_poly.pdbx_seq_one_letter_code
_entity_poly.pdbx_strand_id
1 'polypeptide(L)'
;MQLVGEDTLLNAFNEQSIQNYTSDQSIIGHHIFYTLVLIEESNSFALIPPNATMANEDEFTFECNGYPWIETNLMNLIELLVSPTIISSMNNIEQLINCYNRVIQSILSLNTYAVDNLEKLRSFASLVRRITALFPAEQAKKVFENACSLGGFNATFE
;
A
#
# COMPACT_ATOMS: atom_id res chain seq x y z
N MET A 1 17.06 -5.12 13.84
CA MET A 1 15.67 -5.56 14.03
C MET A 1 15.23 -6.08 12.70
N GLN A 2 15.29 -7.40 12.51
CA GLN A 2 14.92 -8.05 11.25
C GLN A 2 13.42 -8.28 11.30
N LEU A 3 12.67 -7.80 10.31
CA LEU A 3 11.22 -8.01 10.28
C LEU A 3 10.98 -9.50 10.01
N VAL A 4 10.15 -10.16 10.81
CA VAL A 4 9.75 -11.54 10.50
C VAL A 4 8.98 -11.51 9.17
N GLY A 5 9.49 -12.20 8.15
CA GLY A 5 8.93 -12.16 6.79
C GLY A 5 9.53 -11.10 5.86
N GLU A 6 10.64 -10.46 6.24
CA GLU A 6 11.35 -9.46 5.40
C GLU A 6 11.72 -10.01 4.02
N ASP A 7 12.23 -11.23 3.93
CA ASP A 7 12.59 -11.86 2.64
C ASP A 7 11.35 -12.12 1.77
N THR A 8 10.24 -12.55 2.39
CA THR A 8 8.96 -12.75 1.68
C THR A 8 8.43 -11.43 1.13
N LEU A 9 8.51 -10.35 1.93
CA LEU A 9 8.11 -9.02 1.53
C LEU A 9 9.01 -8.46 0.42
N LEU A 10 10.33 -8.63 0.55
CA LEU A 10 11.29 -8.18 -0.45
C LEU A 10 11.08 -8.92 -1.77
N ASN A 11 10.85 -10.23 -1.74
CA ASN A 11 10.55 -11.02 -2.93
C ASN A 11 9.23 -10.58 -3.57
N ALA A 12 8.17 -10.42 -2.79
CA ALA A 12 6.88 -9.98 -3.33
C ALA A 12 6.91 -8.53 -3.86
N PHE A 13 7.80 -7.68 -3.33
CA PHE A 13 8.06 -6.33 -3.87
C PHE A 13 8.90 -6.38 -5.15
N ASN A 14 9.92 -7.24 -5.20
CA ASN A 14 10.73 -7.46 -6.41
C ASN A 14 9.93 -8.11 -7.55
N GLU A 15 8.89 -8.88 -7.23
CA GLU A 15 7.93 -9.43 -8.17
C GLU A 15 6.96 -8.37 -8.73
N GLN A 16 6.85 -7.17 -8.13
CA GLN A 16 6.14 -6.02 -8.71
C GLN A 16 6.94 -5.44 -9.89
N SER A 17 6.97 -6.21 -10.97
CA SER A 17 7.41 -5.79 -12.29
C SER A 17 6.19 -5.38 -13.11
N ILE A 18 6.34 -4.36 -13.95
CA ILE A 18 5.33 -4.00 -14.94
C ILE A 18 5.13 -5.22 -15.84
N GLN A 19 3.93 -5.76 -15.87
CA GLN A 19 3.58 -6.81 -16.83
C GLN A 19 3.06 -6.15 -18.10
N ASN A 20 3.35 -6.74 -19.27
CA ASN A 20 2.82 -6.23 -20.52
C ASN A 20 1.59 -7.04 -20.91
N TYR A 21 0.51 -6.36 -21.29
CA TYR A 21 -0.68 -7.00 -21.81
C TYR A 21 -0.56 -7.26 -23.31
N THR A 22 -0.94 -8.47 -23.70
CA THR A 22 -1.22 -8.86 -25.08
C THR A 22 -2.61 -9.47 -25.12
N SER A 23 -3.42 -9.12 -26.12
CA SER A 23 -4.84 -9.52 -26.28
C SER A 23 -5.11 -11.03 -26.23
N ASP A 24 -4.07 -11.86 -26.38
CA ASP A 24 -4.16 -13.32 -26.36
C ASP A 24 -4.07 -13.94 -24.95
N GLN A 25 -3.87 -13.13 -23.90
CA GLN A 25 -3.53 -13.63 -22.56
C GLN A 25 -4.32 -12.93 -21.46
N SER A 26 -4.83 -13.69 -20.49
CA SER A 26 -5.29 -13.15 -19.22
C SER A 26 -4.11 -12.92 -18.28
N ILE A 27 -4.14 -11.82 -17.53
CA ILE A 27 -3.13 -11.51 -16.52
C ILE A 27 -3.72 -11.77 -15.14
N ILE A 28 -3.06 -12.63 -14.38
CA ILE A 28 -3.44 -12.93 -13.00
C ILE A 28 -2.71 -11.95 -12.10
N GLY A 29 -3.47 -11.13 -11.37
CA GLY A 29 -2.94 -10.20 -10.38
C GLY A 29 -2.25 -10.94 -9.22
N HIS A 30 -1.33 -10.25 -8.54
CA HIS A 30 -0.67 -10.81 -7.38
C HIS A 30 -1.67 -11.05 -6.24
N HIS A 31 -1.41 -12.02 -5.37
CA HIS A 31 -2.35 -12.40 -4.30
C HIS A 31 -2.42 -11.39 -3.14
N ILE A 32 -1.39 -10.55 -2.98
CA ILE A 32 -1.28 -9.55 -1.90
C ILE A 32 -1.28 -8.11 -2.44
N PHE A 33 -0.82 -7.90 -3.67
CA PHE A 33 -0.47 -6.57 -4.18
C PHE A 33 -1.22 -6.26 -5.45
N TYR A 34 -1.42 -4.97 -5.69
CA TYR A 34 -1.85 -4.48 -6.99
C TYR A 34 -0.76 -4.75 -8.01
N THR A 35 -1.16 -5.27 -9.16
CA THR A 35 -0.28 -5.52 -10.30
C THR A 35 -0.47 -4.41 -11.32
N LEU A 36 0.59 -3.66 -11.60
CA LEU A 36 0.61 -2.68 -12.68
C LEU A 36 0.88 -3.37 -14.02
N VAL A 37 0.01 -3.09 -14.98
CA VAL A 37 0.08 -3.64 -16.34
C VAL A 37 0.20 -2.50 -17.34
N LEU A 38 1.14 -2.60 -18.27
CA LEU A 38 1.24 -1.73 -19.44
C LEU A 38 0.43 -2.32 -20.59
N ILE A 39 -0.52 -1.56 -21.12
CA ILE A 39 -1.28 -1.90 -22.32
C ILE A 39 -0.56 -1.23 -23.49
N GLU A 40 0.29 -1.97 -24.20
CA GLU A 40 1.20 -1.41 -25.22
C GLU A 40 0.44 -0.74 -26.37
N GLU A 41 -0.69 -1.30 -26.79
CA GLU A 41 -1.47 -0.83 -27.95
C GLU A 41 -2.04 0.58 -27.73
N SER A 42 -2.54 0.85 -26.53
CA SER A 42 -3.14 2.13 -26.14
C SER A 42 -2.17 3.04 -25.37
N ASN A 43 -0.97 2.55 -25.05
CA ASN A 43 0.01 3.20 -24.17
C ASN A 43 -0.64 3.67 -22.85
N SER A 44 -1.52 2.84 -22.30
CA SER A 44 -2.21 3.08 -21.03
C SER A 44 -1.76 2.07 -19.98
N PHE A 45 -2.22 2.28 -18.75
CA PHE A 45 -1.96 1.37 -17.64
C PHE A 45 -3.26 0.80 -17.09
N ALA A 46 -3.20 -0.46 -16.67
CA ALA A 46 -4.22 -1.09 -15.84
C ALA A 46 -3.62 -1.46 -14.48
N LEU A 47 -4.45 -1.40 -13.44
CA LEU A 47 -4.04 -1.71 -12.08
C LEU A 47 -4.93 -2.83 -11.51
N ILE A 48 -4.46 -4.05 -11.66
CA ILE A 48 -5.21 -5.24 -11.27
C ILE A 48 -5.19 -5.35 -9.73
N PRO A 49 -6.35 -5.39 -9.05
CA PRO A 49 -6.42 -5.58 -7.61
C PRO A 49 -5.89 -6.95 -7.17
N PRO A 50 -5.52 -7.11 -5.88
CA PRO A 50 -5.10 -8.39 -5.35
C PRO A 50 -6.16 -9.48 -5.57
N ASN A 51 -5.73 -10.67 -6.01
CA ASN A 51 -6.60 -11.82 -6.31
C ASN A 51 -7.61 -11.59 -7.46
N ALA A 52 -7.46 -10.52 -8.24
CA ALA A 52 -8.22 -10.32 -9.46
C ALA A 52 -7.48 -10.89 -10.69
N THR A 53 -8.22 -11.12 -11.76
CA THR A 53 -7.66 -11.50 -13.07
C THR A 53 -8.21 -10.52 -14.08
N MET A 54 -7.33 -9.98 -14.91
CA MET A 54 -7.69 -9.13 -16.04
C MET A 54 -7.82 -10.00 -17.28
N ALA A 55 -8.99 -9.98 -17.90
CA ALA A 55 -9.27 -10.72 -19.14
C ALA A 55 -9.35 -9.80 -20.37
N ASN A 56 -9.57 -8.50 -20.16
CA ASN A 56 -9.73 -7.49 -21.21
C ASN A 56 -8.91 -6.23 -20.87
N GLU A 57 -8.41 -5.53 -21.89
CA GLU A 57 -7.66 -4.27 -21.77
C GLU A 57 -8.46 -3.12 -21.16
N ASP A 58 -9.79 -3.12 -21.30
CA ASP A 58 -10.65 -2.08 -20.71
C ASP A 58 -10.87 -2.28 -19.19
N GLU A 59 -10.51 -3.43 -18.65
CA GLU A 59 -10.66 -3.72 -17.22
C GLU A 59 -9.58 -3.03 -16.40
N PHE A 60 -9.95 -2.53 -15.21
CA PHE A 60 -9.03 -1.94 -14.24
C PHE A 60 -8.18 -0.78 -14.78
N THR A 61 -8.73 0.01 -15.71
CA THR A 61 -8.06 1.21 -16.24
C THR A 61 -7.51 2.06 -15.10
N PHE A 62 -6.23 2.41 -15.18
CA PHE A 62 -5.53 3.14 -14.14
C PHE A 62 -5.05 4.49 -14.64
N GLU A 63 -5.71 5.54 -14.15
CA GLU A 63 -5.33 6.93 -14.40
C GLU A 63 -4.68 7.52 -13.16
N CYS A 64 -3.46 8.03 -13.30
CA CYS A 64 -2.79 8.79 -12.25
C CYS A 64 -2.08 10.01 -12.83
N ASN A 65 -2.01 11.09 -12.05
CA ASN A 65 -1.29 12.31 -12.47
C ASN A 65 0.24 12.14 -12.38
N GLY A 66 0.70 11.15 -11.62
CA GLY A 66 2.10 10.86 -11.37
C GLY A 66 2.67 9.73 -12.25
N TYR A 67 3.72 9.08 -11.75
CA TYR A 67 4.37 7.94 -12.38
C TYR A 67 3.65 6.67 -11.91
N PRO A 68 2.99 5.91 -12.80
CA PRO A 68 2.18 4.77 -12.42
C PRO A 68 2.92 3.76 -11.55
N TRP A 69 4.18 3.44 -11.89
CA TRP A 69 5.00 2.54 -11.11
C TRP A 69 5.24 3.05 -9.68
N ILE A 70 5.53 4.34 -9.50
CA ILE A 70 5.74 4.92 -8.17
C ILE A 70 4.44 4.91 -7.37
N GLU A 71 3.32 5.32 -7.97
CA GLU A 71 2.01 5.28 -7.30
C GLU A 71 1.66 3.87 -6.85
N THR A 72 1.76 2.87 -7.73
CA THR A 72 1.43 1.48 -7.40
C THR A 72 2.29 0.96 -6.25
N ASN A 73 3.60 1.20 -6.28
CA ASN A 73 4.50 0.78 -5.19
C ASN A 73 4.12 1.46 -3.86
N LEU A 74 3.72 2.73 -3.90
CA LEU A 74 3.29 3.46 -2.72
C LEU A 74 1.93 2.99 -2.21
N MET A 75 0.99 2.67 -3.10
CA MET A 75 -0.29 2.05 -2.73
C MET A 75 -0.04 0.72 -2.01
N ASN A 76 0.74 -0.16 -2.61
CA ASN A 76 1.10 -1.46 -2.04
C ASN A 76 1.82 -1.33 -0.69
N LEU A 77 2.75 -0.38 -0.56
CA LEU A 77 3.43 -0.11 0.71
C LEU A 77 2.46 0.40 1.78
N ILE A 78 1.57 1.33 1.44
CA ILE A 78 0.61 1.90 2.39
C ILE A 78 -0.36 0.82 2.87
N GLU A 79 -0.91 0.02 1.96
CA GLU A 79 -1.81 -1.10 2.32
C GLU A 79 -1.13 -2.12 3.22
N LEU A 80 0.13 -2.44 2.92
CA LEU A 80 0.90 -3.34 3.75
C LEU A 80 1.10 -2.77 5.17
N LEU A 81 1.52 -1.51 5.28
CA LEU A 81 1.82 -0.84 6.54
C LEU A 81 0.62 -0.75 7.48
N VAL A 82 -0.58 -0.68 6.91
CA VAL A 82 -1.85 -0.61 7.65
C VAL A 82 -2.61 -1.94 7.68
N SER A 83 -2.01 -3.01 7.15
CA SER A 83 -2.61 -4.33 7.16
C SER A 83 -2.75 -4.88 8.59
N PRO A 84 -3.80 -5.67 8.89
CA PRO A 84 -3.96 -6.31 10.18
C PRO A 84 -2.75 -7.15 10.59
N THR A 85 -2.10 -7.82 9.63
CA THR A 85 -0.90 -8.62 9.85
C THR A 85 0.25 -7.77 10.38
N ILE A 86 0.55 -6.63 9.75
CA ILE A 86 1.62 -5.74 10.20
C ILE A 86 1.25 -5.09 11.54
N ILE A 87 0.02 -4.59 11.68
CA ILE A 87 -0.44 -3.94 12.92
C ILE A 87 -0.37 -4.91 14.11
N SER A 88 -0.85 -6.15 13.96
CA SER A 88 -0.85 -7.14 15.03
C SER A 88 0.56 -7.58 15.43
N SER A 89 1.49 -7.65 14.47
CA SER A 89 2.89 -8.01 14.69
C SER A 89 3.69 -6.97 15.49
N MET A 90 3.20 -5.73 15.59
CA MET A 90 3.88 -4.67 16.32
C MET A 90 3.72 -4.85 17.83
N ASN A 91 4.81 -4.67 18.57
CA ASN A 91 4.78 -4.75 20.04
C ASN A 91 4.38 -3.42 20.68
N ASN A 92 4.71 -2.30 20.03
CA ASN A 92 4.45 -0.96 20.54
C ASN A 92 3.97 -0.06 19.41
N ILE A 93 2.85 0.64 19.62
CA ILE A 93 2.26 1.58 18.68
C ILE A 93 3.19 2.75 18.30
N GLU A 94 4.14 3.12 19.15
CA GLU A 94 5.16 4.12 18.83
C GLU A 94 6.10 3.64 17.72
N GLN A 95 6.34 2.32 17.59
CA GLN A 95 7.11 1.77 16.48
C GLN A 95 6.39 2.03 15.15
N LEU A 96 5.06 1.95 15.15
CA LEU A 96 4.22 2.24 13.99
C LEU A 96 4.31 3.71 13.60
N ILE A 97 4.21 4.63 14.58
CA ILE A 97 4.40 6.07 14.34
C ILE A 97 5.76 6.35 13.72
N ASN A 98 6.82 5.76 14.28
CA ASN A 98 8.17 5.93 13.76
C ASN A 98 8.33 5.37 12.35
N CYS A 99 7.71 4.22 12.05
CA CYS A 99 7.70 3.65 10.72
C CYS A 99 6.99 4.57 9.71
N TYR A 100 5.77 5.01 10.02
CA TYR A 100 5.01 5.92 9.16
C TYR A 100 5.74 7.23 8.93
N ASN A 101 6.32 7.82 9.98
CA ASN A 101 7.10 9.05 9.87
C ASN A 101 8.32 8.85 8.96
N ARG A 102 9.06 7.75 9.10
CA ARG A 102 10.21 7.45 8.25
C ARG A 102 9.79 7.34 6.79
N VAL A 103 8.72 6.61 6.49
CA VAL A 103 8.22 6.46 5.12
C VAL A 103 7.77 7.81 4.56
N ILE A 104 6.97 8.60 5.30
CA ILE A 104 6.54 9.93 4.87
C ILE A 104 7.75 10.85 4.60
N GLN A 105 8.75 10.87 5.48
CA GLN A 105 9.95 11.69 5.30
C GLN A 105 10.80 11.24 4.11
N SER A 106 10.96 9.93 3.92
CA SER A 106 11.66 9.37 2.76
C SER A 106 10.95 9.68 1.44
N ILE A 107 9.62 9.73 1.44
CA ILE A 107 8.85 10.09 0.24
C ILE A 107 8.92 11.60 0.00
N LEU A 108 8.85 12.42 1.05
CA LEU A 108 8.95 13.88 0.93
C LEU A 108 10.31 14.38 0.44
N SER A 109 11.37 13.57 0.57
CA SER A 109 12.68 13.90 0.02
C SER A 109 12.77 13.68 -1.50
N LEU A 110 11.74 13.07 -2.11
CA LEU A 110 11.60 12.98 -3.57
C LEU A 110 11.19 14.35 -4.12
N ASN A 111 12.19 15.18 -4.42
CA ASN A 111 12.01 16.59 -4.82
C ASN A 111 11.13 16.83 -6.06
N THR A 112 10.79 15.80 -6.83
CA THR A 112 10.15 15.92 -8.15
C THR A 112 8.78 15.25 -8.24
N TYR A 113 8.26 14.70 -7.14
CA TYR A 113 7.08 13.84 -7.22
C TYR A 113 5.96 14.24 -6.27
N ALA A 114 4.84 14.70 -6.82
CA ALA A 114 3.59 14.86 -6.08
C ALA A 114 2.94 13.48 -5.99
N VAL A 115 2.87 12.93 -4.78
CA VAL A 115 2.32 11.60 -4.52
C VAL A 115 0.88 11.75 -4.06
N ASP A 116 -0.08 11.34 -4.88
CA ASP A 116 -1.49 11.45 -4.55
C ASP A 116 -1.85 10.54 -3.36
N ASN A 117 -1.23 9.36 -3.28
CA ASN A 117 -1.51 8.36 -2.26
C ASN A 117 -0.88 8.64 -0.88
N LEU A 118 0.04 9.60 -0.77
CA LEU A 118 0.73 9.92 0.49
C LEU A 118 -0.21 10.51 1.54
N GLU A 119 -1.27 11.21 1.12
CA GLU A 119 -2.26 11.79 2.02
C GLU A 119 -3.01 10.73 2.84
N LYS A 120 -3.20 9.53 2.28
CA LYS A 120 -3.77 8.40 3.04
C LYS A 120 -2.84 8.02 4.20
N LEU A 121 -1.54 7.83 3.93
CA LEU A 121 -0.56 7.49 4.99
C LEU A 121 -0.46 8.59 6.06
N ARG A 122 -0.54 9.87 5.67
CA ARG A 122 -0.57 11.00 6.61
C ARG A 122 -1.82 10.97 7.51
N SER A 123 -2.96 10.58 6.95
CA SER A 123 -4.20 10.40 7.70
C SER A 123 -4.07 9.28 8.72
N PHE A 124 -3.47 8.14 8.35
CA PHE A 124 -3.15 7.05 9.29
C PHE A 124 -2.20 7.50 10.40
N ALA A 125 -1.10 8.17 10.05
CA ALA A 125 -0.16 8.70 11.04
C ALA A 125 -0.83 9.68 12.02
N SER A 126 -1.76 10.50 11.52
CA SER A 126 -2.53 11.43 12.36
C SER A 126 -3.48 10.72 13.31
N LEU A 127 -4.16 9.66 12.85
CA LEU A 127 -5.02 8.84 13.69
C LEU A 127 -4.23 8.18 14.83
N VAL A 128 -3.11 7.53 14.50
CA VAL A 128 -2.25 6.87 15.49
C VAL A 128 -1.75 7.88 16.52
N ARG A 129 -1.27 9.06 16.09
CA ARG A 129 -0.83 10.13 17.00
C ARG A 129 -1.93 10.58 17.96
N ARG A 130 -3.17 10.73 17.46
CA ARG A 130 -4.32 11.11 18.32
C ARG A 130 -4.61 10.03 19.35
N ILE A 131 -4.58 8.76 18.96
CA ILE A 131 -4.81 7.64 19.89
C ILE A 131 -3.72 7.61 20.96
N THR A 132 -2.44 7.76 20.59
CA THR A 132 -1.32 7.77 21.55
C THR A 132 -1.32 8.99 22.47
N ALA A 133 -1.94 10.10 22.07
CA ALA A 133 -2.11 11.27 22.93
C ALA A 133 -3.23 11.08 23.96
N LEU A 134 -4.20 10.21 23.68
CA LEU A 134 -5.40 10.00 24.51
C LEU A 134 -5.27 8.78 25.43
N PHE A 135 -4.48 7.78 25.05
CA PHE A 135 -4.37 6.52 25.78
C PHE A 135 -2.92 6.17 26.10
N PRO A 136 -2.63 5.54 27.26
CA PRO A 136 -1.33 4.94 27.53
C PRO A 136 -0.93 3.93 26.45
N ALA A 137 0.36 3.79 26.14
CA ALA A 137 0.87 2.97 25.04
C ALA A 137 0.28 1.55 24.98
N GLU A 138 0.17 0.89 26.13
CA GLU A 138 -0.42 -0.46 26.29
C GLU A 138 -1.89 -0.54 25.84
N GLN A 139 -2.66 0.52 26.04
CA GLN A 139 -4.07 0.60 25.65
C GLN A 139 -4.24 1.15 24.24
N ALA A 140 -3.37 2.07 23.83
CA ALA A 140 -3.39 2.72 22.53
C ALA A 140 -3.32 1.71 21.38
N LYS A 141 -2.48 0.66 21.50
CA LYS A 141 -2.40 -0.43 20.50
C LYS A 141 -3.77 -1.09 20.30
N LYS A 142 -4.41 -1.53 21.39
CA LYS A 142 -5.69 -2.22 21.34
C LYS A 142 -6.81 -1.34 20.79
N VAL A 143 -6.82 -0.05 21.14
CA VAL A 143 -7.76 0.93 20.59
C VAL A 143 -7.56 1.08 19.08
N PHE A 144 -6.31 1.13 18.61
CA PHE A 144 -5.99 1.23 17.19
C PHE A 144 -6.37 -0.04 16.42
N GLU A 145 -6.04 -1.23 16.92
CA GLU A 145 -6.46 -2.52 16.34
C GLU A 145 -7.99 -2.61 16.20
N ASN A 146 -8.73 -2.15 17.21
CA ASN A 146 -10.19 -2.11 17.17
C ASN A 146 -10.71 -1.07 16.15
N ALA A 147 -10.08 0.09 16.04
CA ALA A 147 -10.46 1.11 15.06
C ALA A 147 -10.25 0.61 13.62
N CYS A 148 -9.15 -0.09 13.35
CA CYS A 148 -8.87 -0.70 12.05
C CYS A 148 -9.85 -1.82 11.70
N SER A 149 -10.21 -2.67 12.67
CA SER A 149 -11.10 -3.82 12.45
C SER A 149 -12.59 -3.47 12.37
N LEU A 150 -13.09 -2.51 13.16
CA LEU A 150 -14.50 -2.13 13.21
C LEU A 150 -14.86 -0.98 12.26
N GLY A 151 -13.91 -0.10 11.95
CA GLY A 151 -14.16 1.12 11.20
C GLY A 151 -14.26 0.94 9.69
N GLY A 152 -14.09 -0.28 9.16
CA GLY A 152 -13.99 -0.51 7.72
C GLY A 152 -12.81 0.23 7.08
N PHE A 153 -11.76 0.49 7.86
CA PHE A 153 -10.52 1.12 7.41
C PHE A 153 -9.70 0.12 6.58
N ASN A 154 -10.30 -0.41 5.53
CA ASN A 154 -9.59 -1.09 4.46
C ASN A 154 -8.85 0.00 3.71
N ALA A 155 -7.53 -0.04 3.75
CA ALA A 155 -6.72 0.86 2.95
C ALA A 155 -6.73 0.50 1.46
N THR A 156 -7.71 -0.29 1.02
CA THR A 156 -7.93 -0.59 -0.39
C THR A 156 -8.04 0.72 -1.15
N PHE A 157 -7.14 0.91 -2.11
CA PHE A 157 -7.29 1.96 -3.09
C PHE A 157 -8.34 1.51 -4.12
N GLU A 158 -9.50 2.16 -4.11
CA GLU A 158 -10.50 2.09 -5.18
C GLU A 158 -10.11 3.03 -6.33
#